data_AF-A0A8D8H6P7-F1
#
_entry.id   AF-A0A8D8H6P7-F1
#
_cell.length_a   1.000
_cell.length_b   1.000
_cell.length_c   1.000
_cell.angle_alpha   90.00
_cell.angle_beta   90.00
_cell.angle_gamma   90.00
#
_symmetry.space_group_name_H-M   'P 1'
#
loop_
_entity.id
_entity.type
_entity.pdbx_description
1 polymer ?
#
loop_
_entity_poly.entity_id
_entity_poly.type
_entity_poly.pdbx_seq_one_letter_code
_entity_poly.pdbx_strand_id
1 'polypeptide(L)'
;GVFHDAGVEYRERDSIGVRVRALAPGKATLYVTVVTATGTKLTAKTEVTVFRVLELESPKVMRYDSILIPPRTTLQLKANLDDAVFQLEEGSTTLVKVSKEGLVKSADAVGRVQVVATSHDQSLTIPVEVKNVHYVLTSLEPSNVKLKHPESVIPQGLNLKLKVSLHDNLGNEFSHGIEDVSLLKYKLSKRGNVLITTGTNFSVGLELIRETSDMLLISLRDKTGVKFAEDYVKLVVAETSAIFPDRTSFSVGDIVCFESPLLGSIADWASSDEGLVRIDTASGIARVLASRKGTSGGDEKVYISHGGRRSSAGGLRIGVDVLDADSVEFFKSYDIFNGQQYRGHLVIKNHQQVDKFVNVIAENVSTCAEKIERSFGGLFSCKLTAKQNPSSGILKHFKTVPSFDASIGAYTCDINLVTSLEEVTALVKSSELNVELEVRLAGSGLSDTTTLKIVPAVLVDPEAIAIDQIASQTITITGTDKVLQQTEIASSNPSLLEITIVQKTPNSIQYKPRLLGSYSIDSPEELFVSVNSPLTLQKLRIPIQSPHAMRKCAAQPLYNVPNLFLSYVSNFGLVISALIVLAASVWVFVFCFPQRNAGQKAV
;
A
#
# COMPACT_ATOMS: atom_id res chain seq x y z
N GLY A 1 -37.37 53.31 -6.85
CA GLY A 1 -36.50 53.30 -8.06
C GLY A 1 -36.10 54.72 -8.41
N VAL A 2 -35.09 54.91 -9.27
CA VAL A 2 -34.50 56.25 -9.56
C VAL A 2 -35.52 57.29 -10.09
N PHE A 3 -36.67 56.84 -10.62
CA PHE A 3 -37.75 57.70 -11.13
C PHE A 3 -39.02 57.73 -10.26
N HIS A 4 -38.99 57.14 -9.06
CA HIS A 4 -40.16 57.10 -8.17
C HIS A 4 -40.58 58.50 -7.71
N ASP A 5 -39.59 59.35 -7.37
CA ASP A 5 -39.82 60.73 -6.95
C ASP A 5 -40.27 61.64 -8.12
N ALA A 6 -40.17 61.16 -9.37
CA ALA A 6 -40.71 61.80 -10.56
C ALA A 6 -42.13 61.32 -10.91
N GLY A 7 -42.78 60.54 -10.03
CA GLY A 7 -44.15 60.05 -10.22
C GLY A 7 -44.26 58.88 -11.22
N VAL A 8 -43.15 58.22 -11.57
CA VAL A 8 -43.17 57.06 -12.45
C VAL A 8 -43.43 55.79 -11.63
N GLU A 9 -44.57 55.17 -11.88
CA GLU A 9 -44.99 53.91 -11.24
C GLU A 9 -44.76 52.74 -12.20
N TYR A 10 -43.87 51.83 -11.84
CA TYR A 10 -43.57 50.64 -12.64
C TYR A 10 -44.62 49.56 -12.40
N ARG A 11 -45.07 48.87 -13.46
CA ARG A 11 -46.05 47.79 -13.36
C ARG A 11 -45.33 46.46 -13.09
N GLU A 12 -46.04 45.50 -12.50
CA GLU A 12 -45.47 44.19 -12.14
C GLU A 12 -44.87 43.42 -13.34
N ARG A 13 -45.42 43.62 -14.55
CA ARG A 13 -44.89 43.09 -15.81
C ARG A 13 -43.51 43.64 -16.21
N ASP A 14 -43.11 44.77 -15.65
CA ASP A 14 -41.82 45.42 -15.88
C ASP A 14 -40.78 44.98 -14.82
N SER A 15 -41.16 44.06 -13.90
CA SER A 15 -40.26 43.51 -12.89
C SER A 15 -39.33 42.45 -13.49
N ILE A 16 -38.03 42.58 -13.17
CA ILE A 16 -37.01 41.58 -13.52
C ILE A 16 -36.56 40.93 -12.22
N GLY A 17 -36.84 39.64 -12.08
CA GLY A 17 -36.46 38.84 -10.91
C GLY A 17 -35.24 37.96 -11.18
N VAL A 18 -34.36 37.85 -10.19
CA VAL A 18 -33.24 36.89 -10.19
C VAL A 18 -33.30 36.07 -8.91
N ARG A 19 -33.23 34.75 -9.03
CA ARG A 19 -33.18 33.85 -7.86
C ARG A 19 -31.72 33.60 -7.48
N VAL A 20 -31.37 33.91 -6.23
CA VAL A 20 -30.01 33.73 -5.70
C VAL A 20 -30.03 32.62 -4.66
N ARG A 21 -29.04 31.71 -4.70
CA ARG A 21 -28.85 30.63 -3.72
C ARG A 21 -27.68 30.96 -2.81
N ALA A 22 -27.91 30.96 -1.50
CA ALA A 22 -26.85 31.11 -0.51
C ALA A 22 -25.96 29.86 -0.44
N LEU A 23 -24.64 30.06 -0.30
CA LEU A 23 -23.65 28.97 -0.18
C LEU A 23 -23.18 28.77 1.27
N ALA A 24 -23.13 29.85 2.06
CA ALA A 24 -22.72 29.83 3.45
C ALA A 24 -23.40 30.99 4.24
N PRO A 25 -23.51 30.89 5.57
CA PRO A 25 -23.95 32.00 6.42
C PRO A 25 -23.00 33.20 6.32
N GLY A 26 -23.54 34.41 6.41
CA GLY A 26 -22.76 35.65 6.36
C GLY A 26 -23.50 36.81 5.69
N LYS A 27 -22.80 37.94 5.54
CA LYS A 27 -23.30 39.10 4.79
C LYS A 27 -22.74 39.08 3.38
N ALA A 28 -23.59 39.27 2.39
CA ALA A 28 -23.21 39.38 0.99
C ALA A 28 -23.87 40.62 0.38
N THR A 29 -23.12 41.34 -0.46
CA THR A 29 -23.68 42.46 -1.22
C THR A 29 -23.89 42.02 -2.66
N LEU A 30 -25.13 42.10 -3.14
CA LEU A 30 -25.48 41.85 -4.52
C LEU A 30 -25.34 43.15 -5.31
N TYR A 31 -24.56 43.12 -6.39
CA TYR A 31 -24.40 44.22 -7.32
C TYR A 31 -25.13 43.90 -8.61
N VAL A 32 -26.00 44.81 -9.06
CA VAL A 32 -26.68 44.73 -10.34
C VAL A 32 -26.12 45.83 -11.24
N THR A 33 -25.65 45.46 -12.42
CA THR A 33 -25.24 46.42 -13.46
C THR A 33 -26.12 46.22 -14.69
N VAL A 34 -26.85 47.26 -15.09
CA VAL A 34 -27.65 47.27 -16.31
C VAL A 34 -26.91 48.10 -17.34
N VAL A 35 -26.68 47.54 -18.53
CA VAL A 35 -26.09 48.26 -19.66
C VAL A 35 -27.21 48.63 -20.62
N THR A 36 -27.42 49.92 -20.86
CA THR A 36 -28.42 50.39 -21.82
C THR A 36 -27.95 50.13 -23.26
N ALA A 37 -28.87 50.19 -24.23
CA ALA A 37 -28.54 50.04 -25.66
C ALA A 37 -27.51 51.08 -26.16
N THR A 38 -27.38 52.21 -25.47
CA THR A 38 -26.40 53.28 -25.73
C THR A 38 -25.04 53.05 -25.06
N GLY A 39 -24.85 51.92 -24.36
CA GLY A 39 -23.61 51.56 -23.67
C GLY A 39 -23.46 52.13 -22.24
N THR A 40 -24.45 52.87 -21.74
CA THR A 40 -24.41 53.47 -20.40
C THR A 40 -24.62 52.40 -19.33
N LYS A 41 -23.76 52.36 -18.31
CA LYS A 41 -23.84 51.39 -17.20
C LYS A 41 -24.53 52.01 -15.98
N LEU A 42 -25.67 51.46 -15.58
CA LEU A 42 -26.37 51.79 -14.35
C LEU A 42 -26.07 50.73 -13.29
N THR A 43 -25.68 51.13 -12.08
CA THR A 43 -25.35 50.19 -11.00
C THR A 43 -26.25 50.38 -9.79
N ALA A 44 -26.66 49.28 -9.17
CA ALA A 44 -27.36 49.24 -7.90
C ALA A 44 -26.75 48.16 -7.00
N LYS A 45 -26.88 48.32 -5.69
CA LYS A 45 -26.45 47.31 -4.71
C LYS A 45 -27.54 47.05 -3.68
N THR A 46 -27.63 45.81 -3.21
CA THR A 46 -28.45 45.43 -2.05
C THR A 46 -27.66 44.49 -1.15
N GLU A 47 -27.89 44.56 0.15
CA GLU A 47 -27.23 43.70 1.13
C GLU A 47 -28.16 42.55 1.53
N VAL A 48 -27.64 41.33 1.48
CA VAL A 48 -28.32 40.10 1.89
C VAL A 48 -27.56 39.52 3.07
N THR A 49 -28.27 39.26 4.16
CA THR A 49 -27.70 38.54 5.31
C THR A 49 -28.29 37.14 5.35
N VAL A 50 -27.41 36.14 5.33
CA VAL A 50 -27.76 34.72 5.43
C VAL A 50 -27.45 34.27 6.84
N PHE A 51 -28.50 33.94 7.59
CA PHE A 51 -28.37 33.42 8.95
C PHE A 51 -28.15 31.91 8.93
N ARG A 52 -27.39 31.41 9.92
CA ARG A 52 -27.31 29.97 10.18
C ARG A 52 -28.64 29.53 10.81
N VAL A 53 -29.21 28.44 10.29
CA VAL A 53 -30.48 27.89 10.81
C VAL A 53 -30.21 27.14 12.10
N LEU A 54 -31.04 27.34 13.12
CA LEU A 54 -30.98 26.59 14.38
C LEU A 54 -31.29 25.11 14.12
N GLU A 55 -30.35 24.24 14.46
CA GLU A 55 -30.44 22.80 14.27
C GLU A 55 -29.91 22.07 15.51
N LEU A 56 -30.50 20.91 15.82
CA LEU A 56 -30.01 20.02 16.88
C LEU A 56 -28.74 19.29 16.40
N GLU A 57 -27.64 19.49 17.13
CA GLU A 57 -26.34 18.86 16.86
C GLU A 57 -26.25 17.47 17.51
N SER A 58 -26.79 17.30 18.72
CA SER A 58 -26.76 16.03 19.45
C SER A 58 -27.97 15.87 20.38
N PRO A 59 -28.59 14.67 20.45
CA PRO A 59 -28.40 13.55 19.52
C PRO A 59 -28.88 13.95 18.11
N LYS A 60 -28.26 13.40 17.06
CA LYS A 60 -28.70 13.68 15.69
C LYS A 60 -30.01 12.95 15.42
N VAL A 61 -31.06 13.69 15.09
CA VAL A 61 -32.39 13.14 14.82
C VAL A 61 -32.75 13.43 13.36
N MET A 62 -33.41 12.48 12.69
CA MET A 62 -34.10 12.75 11.42
C MET A 62 -35.27 13.71 11.70
N ARG A 63 -35.61 14.62 10.77
CA ARG A 63 -36.49 15.80 11.00
C ARG A 63 -37.90 15.54 11.59
N TYR A 64 -38.31 14.29 11.83
CA TYR A 64 -39.64 13.93 12.34
C TYR A 64 -39.65 12.84 13.42
N ASP A 65 -38.50 12.29 13.81
CA ASP A 65 -38.45 11.23 14.82
C ASP A 65 -38.37 11.83 16.22
N SER A 66 -39.01 11.19 17.20
CA SER A 66 -38.85 11.56 18.61
C SER A 66 -37.54 11.00 19.16
N ILE A 67 -36.83 11.79 19.97
CA ILE A 67 -35.72 11.29 20.78
C ILE A 67 -36.29 10.36 21.85
N LEU A 68 -35.94 9.08 21.77
CA LEU A 68 -36.35 8.10 22.76
C LEU A 68 -35.44 8.16 23.97
N ILE A 69 -35.99 8.29 25.17
CA ILE A 69 -35.23 8.34 26.43
C ILE A 69 -35.79 7.29 27.40
N PRO A 70 -34.95 6.47 28.06
CA PRO A 70 -35.41 5.56 29.11
C PRO A 70 -35.86 6.32 30.38
N PRO A 71 -36.75 5.76 31.21
CA PRO A 71 -37.11 6.38 32.50
C PRO A 71 -35.89 6.51 33.42
N ARG A 72 -35.87 7.53 34.29
CA ARG A 72 -34.79 7.78 35.28
C ARG A 72 -33.39 7.99 34.68
N THR A 73 -33.31 8.54 33.47
CA THR A 73 -32.03 8.82 32.81
C THR A 73 -31.84 10.29 32.54
N THR A 74 -30.60 10.64 32.23
CA THR A 74 -30.23 11.98 31.80
C THR A 74 -29.78 11.95 30.35
N LEU A 75 -30.06 13.00 29.59
CA LEU A 75 -29.61 13.18 28.20
C LEU A 75 -29.20 14.64 28.01
N GLN A 76 -28.08 14.88 27.34
CA GLN A 76 -27.65 16.23 26.98
C GLN A 76 -28.10 16.54 25.53
N LEU A 77 -28.92 17.57 25.36
CA LEU A 77 -29.22 18.16 24.06
C LEU A 77 -28.16 19.23 23.75
N LYS A 78 -27.73 19.30 22.49
CA LYS A 78 -26.80 20.32 22.01
C LYS A 78 -27.27 20.88 20.68
N ALA A 79 -27.35 22.19 20.55
CA ALA A 79 -27.68 22.86 19.30
C ALA A 79 -26.41 23.38 18.60
N ASN A 80 -26.52 23.68 17.31
CA ASN A 80 -25.42 24.20 16.51
C ASN A 80 -25.09 25.69 16.77
N LEU A 81 -25.95 26.41 17.50
CA LEU A 81 -25.79 27.80 17.92
C LEU A 81 -25.52 27.86 19.43
N ASP A 82 -24.48 28.58 19.84
CA ASP A 82 -23.99 28.60 21.23
C ASP A 82 -24.92 29.36 22.19
N ASP A 83 -25.78 30.23 21.68
CA ASP A 83 -26.76 31.02 22.43
C ASP A 83 -28.13 30.32 22.57
N ALA A 84 -28.26 29.08 22.09
CA ALA A 84 -29.51 28.33 22.16
C ALA A 84 -29.89 27.98 23.61
N VAL A 85 -31.13 28.30 23.98
CA VAL A 85 -31.71 28.02 25.30
C VAL A 85 -32.81 26.97 25.15
N PHE A 86 -32.75 25.93 25.99
CA PHE A 86 -33.72 24.84 25.98
C PHE A 86 -34.78 25.01 27.06
N GLN A 87 -36.04 24.82 26.70
CA GLN A 87 -37.18 24.90 27.62
C GLN A 87 -38.24 23.87 27.27
N LEU A 88 -39.03 23.47 28.27
CA LEU A 88 -40.22 22.64 28.05
C LEU A 88 -41.36 23.51 27.53
N GLU A 89 -42.16 22.97 26.62
CA GLU A 89 -43.43 23.58 26.23
C GLU A 89 -44.37 23.67 27.46
N GLU A 90 -45.09 24.80 27.60
CA GLU A 90 -45.89 25.10 28.79
C GLU A 90 -46.90 23.96 29.11
N GLY A 91 -46.87 23.47 30.36
CA GLY A 91 -47.78 22.44 30.86
C GLY A 91 -47.23 21.01 30.99
N SER A 92 -45.97 20.74 30.60
CA SER A 92 -45.41 19.37 30.54
C SER A 92 -44.28 19.05 31.52
N THR A 93 -44.39 19.46 32.79
CA THR A 93 -43.30 19.36 33.79
C THR A 93 -43.19 18.01 34.52
N THR A 94 -44.13 17.08 34.32
CA THR A 94 -44.21 15.85 35.10
C THR A 94 -43.39 14.69 34.52
N LEU A 95 -43.14 14.68 33.21
CA LEU A 95 -42.43 13.60 32.52
C LEU A 95 -40.92 13.81 32.48
N VAL A 96 -40.48 15.06 32.30
CA VAL A 96 -39.09 15.41 32.05
C VAL A 96 -38.79 16.78 32.66
N LYS A 97 -37.56 16.98 33.14
CA LYS A 97 -37.01 18.29 33.51
C LYS A 97 -35.92 18.69 32.53
N VAL A 98 -35.93 19.92 32.04
CA VAL A 98 -34.94 20.41 31.07
C VAL A 98 -34.27 21.65 31.64
N SER A 99 -32.92 21.68 31.64
CA SER A 99 -32.15 22.88 31.98
C SER A 99 -32.00 23.80 30.77
N LYS A 100 -31.68 25.07 31.00
CA LYS A 100 -31.47 26.06 29.93
C LYS A 100 -30.35 25.66 28.97
N GLU A 101 -29.39 24.91 29.48
CA GLU A 101 -28.21 24.39 28.77
C GLU A 101 -28.50 23.08 28.04
N GLY A 102 -29.73 22.56 28.08
CA GLY A 102 -30.14 21.35 27.35
C GLY A 102 -30.00 20.04 28.11
N LEU A 103 -29.76 20.06 29.43
CA LEU A 103 -29.74 18.83 30.23
C LEU A 103 -31.17 18.37 30.52
N VAL A 104 -31.54 17.24 29.92
CA VAL A 104 -32.84 16.58 30.02
C VAL A 104 -32.76 15.47 31.06
N LYS A 105 -33.68 15.46 32.03
CA LYS A 105 -33.79 14.41 33.06
C LYS A 105 -35.18 13.80 33.03
N SER A 106 -35.30 12.51 32.73
CA SER A 106 -36.59 11.81 32.68
C SER A 106 -37.03 11.36 34.07
N ALA A 107 -38.34 11.37 34.30
CA ALA A 107 -38.98 10.81 35.49
C ALA A 107 -39.32 9.33 35.28
N ASP A 108 -40.13 8.78 36.19
CA ASP A 108 -40.60 7.38 36.14
C ASP A 108 -41.75 7.16 35.15
N ALA A 109 -42.49 8.22 34.83
CA ALA A 109 -43.65 8.15 33.96
C ALA A 109 -43.25 8.14 32.47
N VAL A 110 -43.94 7.31 31.69
CA VAL A 110 -43.80 7.23 30.23
C VAL A 110 -44.73 8.23 29.54
N GLY A 111 -44.31 8.75 28.40
CA GLY A 111 -45.11 9.72 27.62
C GLY A 111 -44.26 10.55 26.66
N ARG A 112 -44.92 11.43 25.92
CA ARG A 112 -44.29 12.32 24.94
C ARG A 112 -44.33 13.77 25.44
N VAL A 113 -43.24 14.48 25.22
CA VAL A 113 -43.10 15.90 25.51
C VAL A 113 -42.37 16.61 24.39
N GLN A 114 -42.57 17.92 24.26
CA GLN A 114 -41.84 18.76 23.32
C GLN A 114 -40.88 19.66 24.10
N VAL A 115 -39.61 19.63 23.70
CA VAL A 115 -38.59 20.56 24.16
C VAL A 115 -38.39 21.59 23.06
N VAL A 116 -38.41 22.87 23.40
CA VAL A 116 -38.17 23.96 22.45
C VAL A 116 -36.80 24.53 22.71
N ALA A 117 -35.94 24.52 21.69
CA ALA A 117 -34.70 25.27 21.66
C ALA A 117 -34.96 26.63 21.00
N THR A 118 -34.56 27.72 21.65
CA THR A 118 -34.72 29.08 21.11
C THR A 118 -33.36 29.78 21.05
N SER A 119 -33.08 30.45 19.93
CA SER A 119 -31.90 31.29 19.73
C SER A 119 -32.32 32.48 18.90
N HIS A 120 -32.10 33.69 19.42
CA HIS A 120 -32.59 34.94 18.82
C HIS A 120 -34.07 34.84 18.37
N ASP A 121 -34.34 34.93 17.07
CA ASP A 121 -35.69 34.86 16.47
C ASP A 121 -36.04 33.47 15.91
N GLN A 122 -35.24 32.45 16.22
CA GLN A 122 -35.43 31.07 15.74
C GLN A 122 -35.87 30.16 16.89
N SER A 123 -36.81 29.26 16.60
CA SER A 123 -37.22 28.20 17.50
C SER A 123 -37.18 26.85 16.79
N LEU A 124 -36.75 25.83 17.53
CA LEU A 124 -36.69 24.45 17.08
C LEU A 124 -37.42 23.57 18.09
N THR A 125 -38.49 22.93 17.65
CA THR A 125 -39.23 21.95 18.45
C THR A 125 -38.58 20.57 18.33
N ILE A 126 -38.25 19.99 19.47
CA ILE A 126 -37.57 18.70 19.63
C ILE A 126 -38.53 17.75 20.34
N PRO A 127 -39.15 16.80 19.63
CA PRO A 127 -40.00 15.80 20.26
C PRO A 127 -39.15 14.81 21.07
N VAL A 128 -39.51 14.62 22.33
CA VAL A 128 -38.86 13.68 23.26
C VAL A 128 -39.92 12.70 23.76
N GLU A 129 -39.62 11.41 23.73
CA GLU A 129 -40.54 10.37 24.20
C GLU A 129 -39.86 9.49 25.24
N VAL A 130 -40.43 9.48 26.45
CA VAL A 130 -40.01 8.59 27.54
C VAL A 130 -40.75 7.26 27.38
N LYS A 131 -40.02 6.18 27.11
CA LYS A 131 -40.57 4.83 26.93
C LYS A 131 -39.78 3.82 27.76
N ASN A 132 -40.45 2.75 28.19
CA ASN A 132 -39.77 1.61 28.79
C ASN A 132 -38.90 0.89 27.75
N VAL A 133 -37.75 0.40 28.19
CA VAL A 133 -36.83 -0.38 27.35
C VAL A 133 -37.43 -1.76 27.12
N HIS A 134 -37.54 -2.17 25.86
CA HIS A 134 -38.07 -3.48 25.52
C HIS A 134 -36.97 -4.53 25.60
N TYR A 135 -35.83 -4.29 24.95
CA TYR A 135 -34.71 -5.22 24.97
C TYR A 135 -33.35 -4.50 24.89
N VAL A 136 -32.31 -5.22 25.26
CA VAL A 136 -30.91 -4.83 25.09
C VAL A 136 -30.36 -5.57 23.87
N LEU A 137 -29.56 -4.90 23.06
CA LEU A 137 -28.90 -5.48 21.89
C LEU A 137 -27.40 -5.26 21.96
N THR A 138 -26.65 -6.32 21.71
CA THR A 138 -25.20 -6.29 21.59
C THR A 138 -24.81 -6.31 20.11
N SER A 139 -24.01 -5.34 19.68
CA SER A 139 -23.58 -5.20 18.29
C SER A 139 -22.07 -4.97 18.20
N LEU A 140 -21.46 -5.30 17.06
CA LEU A 140 -20.03 -5.08 16.83
C LEU A 140 -19.76 -3.59 16.57
N GLU A 141 -18.74 -3.03 17.22
CA GLU A 141 -18.31 -1.65 17.09
C GLU A 141 -16.84 -1.56 16.63
N PRO A 142 -16.56 -0.89 15.50
CA PRO A 142 -17.48 -0.35 14.52
C PRO A 142 -18.10 -1.46 13.66
N SER A 143 -19.28 -1.17 13.14
CA SER A 143 -20.07 -2.10 12.31
C SER A 143 -19.44 -2.44 10.96
N ASN A 144 -18.33 -1.80 10.59
CA ASN A 144 -17.65 -2.01 9.32
C ASN A 144 -16.44 -2.96 9.40
N VAL A 145 -16.18 -3.58 10.56
CA VAL A 145 -15.21 -4.68 10.64
C VAL A 145 -15.71 -5.84 9.78
N LYS A 146 -14.95 -6.19 8.75
CA LYS A 146 -15.29 -7.26 7.80
C LYS A 146 -14.12 -8.19 7.58
N LEU A 147 -14.44 -9.46 7.36
CA LEU A 147 -13.47 -10.47 6.93
C LEU A 147 -13.38 -10.48 5.39
N LYS A 148 -12.21 -10.86 4.86
CA LYS A 148 -11.93 -11.05 3.44
C LYS A 148 -12.85 -12.09 2.81
N HIS A 149 -13.07 -13.17 3.54
CA HIS A 149 -13.96 -14.25 3.16
C HIS A 149 -14.96 -14.52 4.29
N PRO A 150 -16.20 -14.93 3.96
CA PRO A 150 -17.14 -15.38 4.97
C PRO A 150 -16.59 -16.60 5.72
N GLU A 151 -16.50 -16.51 7.04
CA GLU A 151 -16.01 -17.59 7.91
C GLU A 151 -17.14 -18.13 8.78
N SER A 152 -17.05 -19.43 9.12
CA SER A 152 -17.99 -20.08 10.05
C SER A 152 -17.59 -19.92 11.53
N VAL A 153 -16.38 -19.42 11.76
CA VAL A 153 -15.76 -19.21 13.07
C VAL A 153 -15.14 -17.81 13.14
N ILE A 154 -14.94 -17.33 14.36
CA ILE A 154 -14.21 -16.09 14.64
C ILE A 154 -12.72 -16.45 14.73
N PRO A 155 -11.85 -15.86 13.89
CA PRO A 155 -10.42 -16.12 13.96
C PRO A 155 -9.83 -15.80 15.34
N GLN A 156 -9.05 -16.73 15.88
CA GLN A 156 -8.29 -16.53 17.12
C GLN A 156 -7.32 -15.35 17.00
N GLY A 157 -7.11 -14.62 18.10
CA GLY A 157 -6.23 -13.45 18.18
C GLY A 157 -6.90 -12.13 17.78
N LEU A 158 -8.17 -12.17 17.36
CA LEU A 158 -8.96 -10.96 17.14
C LEU A 158 -9.36 -10.32 18.47
N ASN A 159 -9.17 -9.01 18.53
CA ASN A 159 -9.74 -8.14 19.53
C ASN A 159 -10.99 -7.50 18.93
N LEU A 160 -12.13 -7.66 19.59
CA LEU A 160 -13.41 -7.11 19.13
C LEU A 160 -13.93 -6.14 20.18
N LYS A 161 -14.62 -5.09 19.74
CA LYS A 161 -15.35 -4.20 20.65
C LYS A 161 -16.83 -4.32 20.35
N LEU A 162 -17.62 -4.52 21.40
CA LEU A 162 -19.06 -4.61 21.32
C LEU A 162 -19.68 -3.35 21.90
N LYS A 163 -20.75 -2.84 21.27
CA LYS A 163 -21.63 -1.79 21.79
C LYS A 163 -22.93 -2.43 22.25
N VAL A 164 -23.34 -2.11 23.48
CA VAL A 164 -24.61 -2.51 24.05
C VAL A 164 -25.58 -1.34 23.95
N SER A 165 -26.65 -1.51 23.18
CA SER A 165 -27.69 -0.50 22.93
C SER A 165 -29.03 -0.92 23.53
N LEU A 166 -29.85 0.05 23.88
CA LEU A 166 -31.18 -0.14 24.43
C LEU A 166 -32.22 0.09 23.34
N HIS A 167 -33.22 -0.78 23.22
CA HIS A 167 -34.21 -0.72 22.13
C HIS A 167 -35.65 -0.82 22.62
N ASP A 168 -36.56 -0.16 21.91
CA ASP A 168 -38.00 -0.28 22.11
C ASP A 168 -38.58 -1.51 21.40
N ASN A 169 -39.90 -1.69 21.45
CA ASN A 169 -40.59 -2.83 20.85
C ASN A 169 -40.61 -2.82 19.31
N LEU A 170 -40.19 -1.74 18.68
CA LEU A 170 -40.07 -1.59 17.23
C LEU A 170 -38.61 -1.68 16.76
N GLY A 171 -37.66 -1.76 17.69
CA GLY A 171 -36.22 -1.83 17.43
C GLY A 171 -35.52 -0.48 17.35
N ASN A 172 -36.20 0.62 17.70
CA ASN A 172 -35.58 1.95 17.72
C ASN A 172 -34.61 2.06 18.91
N GLU A 173 -33.41 2.58 18.67
CA GLU A 173 -32.39 2.78 19.71
C GLU A 173 -32.73 3.99 20.60
N PHE A 174 -32.58 3.83 21.91
CA PHE A 174 -32.73 4.92 22.87
C PHE A 174 -31.49 5.80 22.93
N SER A 175 -31.69 7.12 23.05
CA SER A 175 -30.66 8.08 23.42
C SER A 175 -30.57 8.20 24.94
N HIS A 176 -29.36 8.04 25.49
CA HIS A 176 -29.13 8.19 26.93
C HIS A 176 -27.72 8.69 27.22
N GLY A 177 -27.58 9.42 28.33
CA GLY A 177 -26.31 9.86 28.92
C GLY A 177 -25.87 8.96 30.08
N ILE A 178 -26.23 7.68 30.06
CA ILE A 178 -25.74 6.72 31.06
C ILE A 178 -24.25 6.48 30.83
N GLU A 179 -23.42 7.05 31.69
CA GLU A 179 -21.96 6.89 31.66
C GLU A 179 -21.46 5.80 32.63
N ASP A 180 -22.30 5.38 33.59
CA ASP A 180 -21.93 4.38 34.60
C ASP A 180 -21.94 2.96 34.02
N VAL A 181 -20.74 2.49 33.68
CA VAL A 181 -20.46 1.15 33.14
C VAL A 181 -20.77 0.04 34.15
N SER A 182 -20.82 0.34 35.45
CA SER A 182 -21.14 -0.65 36.50
C SER A 182 -22.57 -1.18 36.44
N LEU A 183 -23.40 -0.56 35.59
CA LEU A 183 -24.74 -1.03 35.26
C LEU A 183 -24.72 -2.22 34.30
N LEU A 184 -23.63 -2.49 33.59
CA LEU A 184 -23.49 -3.71 32.78
C LEU A 184 -22.91 -4.86 33.60
N LYS A 185 -23.52 -6.03 33.48
CA LYS A 185 -22.98 -7.29 33.97
C LYS A 185 -22.75 -8.22 32.79
N TYR A 186 -21.57 -8.84 32.76
CA TYR A 186 -21.25 -9.88 31.79
C TYR A 186 -20.97 -11.21 32.49
N LYS A 187 -21.24 -12.31 31.80
CA LYS A 187 -20.91 -13.67 32.26
C LYS A 187 -20.55 -14.56 31.08
N LEU A 188 -19.43 -15.26 31.18
CA LEU A 188 -19.04 -16.32 30.27
C LEU A 188 -19.48 -17.68 30.81
N SER A 189 -19.80 -18.61 29.92
CA SER A 189 -20.12 -20.00 30.34
C SER A 189 -18.84 -20.76 30.67
N LYS A 190 -17.71 -20.48 30.01
CA LYS A 190 -16.38 -21.03 30.31
C LYS A 190 -15.40 -19.90 30.67
N ARG A 191 -14.84 -19.94 31.88
CA ARG A 191 -13.88 -18.91 32.31
C ARG A 191 -12.49 -19.16 31.72
N GLY A 192 -11.81 -18.09 31.30
CA GLY A 192 -10.37 -18.09 31.00
C GLY A 192 -9.97 -18.16 29.51
N ASN A 193 -10.92 -18.33 28.59
CA ASN A 193 -10.62 -18.40 27.15
C ASN A 193 -10.79 -17.07 26.41
N VAL A 194 -11.54 -16.14 26.99
CA VAL A 194 -11.80 -14.80 26.46
C VAL A 194 -11.54 -13.80 27.56
N LEU A 195 -10.71 -12.80 27.30
CA LEU A 195 -10.52 -11.67 28.21
C LEU A 195 -11.57 -10.60 27.89
N ILE A 196 -12.25 -10.10 28.92
CA ILE A 196 -13.31 -9.11 28.78
C ILE A 196 -12.92 -7.85 29.52
N THR A 197 -13.02 -6.72 28.82
CA THR A 197 -12.86 -5.38 29.39
C THR A 197 -14.14 -4.59 29.18
N THR A 198 -14.51 -3.73 30.12
CA THR A 198 -15.68 -2.86 29.99
C THR A 198 -15.22 -1.43 29.82
N GLY A 199 -15.59 -0.80 28.70
CA GLY A 199 -15.27 0.58 28.38
C GLY A 199 -16.43 1.53 28.72
N THR A 200 -16.23 2.82 28.47
CA THR A 200 -17.27 3.85 28.62
C THR A 200 -18.40 3.67 27.57
N ASN A 201 -19.57 4.26 27.82
CA ASN A 201 -20.73 4.23 26.91
C ASN A 201 -21.19 2.81 26.52
N PHE A 202 -21.33 1.93 27.53
CA PHE A 202 -21.85 0.59 27.33
C PHE A 202 -21.07 -0.23 26.28
N SER A 203 -19.75 -0.08 26.28
CA SER A 203 -18.87 -0.87 25.43
C SER A 203 -18.22 -2.03 26.17
N VAL A 204 -18.06 -3.16 25.49
CA VAL A 204 -17.43 -4.37 26.00
C VAL A 204 -16.34 -4.81 25.02
N GLY A 205 -15.09 -4.73 25.43
CA GLY A 205 -13.94 -5.25 24.69
C GLY A 205 -13.75 -6.74 24.94
N LEU A 206 -13.48 -7.49 23.89
CA LEU A 206 -13.20 -8.92 23.89
C LEU A 206 -11.81 -9.16 23.30
N GLU A 207 -10.96 -9.91 24.00
CA GLU A 207 -9.72 -10.44 23.45
C GLU A 207 -9.83 -11.96 23.35
N LEU A 208 -9.78 -12.46 22.12
CA LEU A 208 -10.05 -13.87 21.78
C LEU A 208 -8.74 -14.67 21.75
N ILE A 209 -8.19 -14.92 22.94
CA ILE A 209 -6.84 -15.45 23.11
C ILE A 209 -6.69 -16.96 22.81
N ARG A 210 -7.78 -17.73 22.88
CA ARG A 210 -7.79 -19.19 22.74
C ARG A 210 -9.03 -19.68 21.99
N GLU A 211 -8.90 -20.84 21.36
CA GLU A 211 -10.05 -21.55 20.79
C GLU A 211 -11.13 -21.80 21.84
N THR A 212 -12.38 -21.53 21.48
CA THR A 212 -13.50 -21.74 22.38
C THR A 212 -14.83 -21.82 21.65
N SER A 213 -15.76 -22.58 22.21
CA SER A 213 -17.19 -22.45 21.90
C SER A 213 -17.87 -22.08 23.21
N ASP A 214 -18.10 -20.78 23.38
CA ASP A 214 -18.63 -20.17 24.61
C ASP A 214 -19.84 -19.28 24.31
N MET A 215 -20.62 -19.00 25.35
CA MET A 215 -21.73 -18.07 25.32
C MET A 215 -21.43 -16.92 26.29
N LEU A 216 -21.37 -15.70 25.75
CA LEU A 216 -21.28 -14.47 26.50
C LEU A 216 -22.69 -13.94 26.76
N LEU A 217 -23.08 -13.85 28.02
CA LEU A 217 -24.26 -13.14 28.48
C LEU A 217 -23.87 -11.70 28.81
N ILE A 218 -24.59 -10.73 28.27
CA ILE A 218 -24.55 -9.33 28.66
C ILE A 218 -25.91 -8.95 29.22
N SER A 219 -25.93 -8.25 30.36
CA SER A 219 -27.18 -7.88 31.03
C SER A 219 -27.08 -6.55 31.78
N LEU A 220 -28.22 -5.90 31.99
CA LEU A 220 -28.31 -4.73 32.87
C LEU A 220 -28.45 -5.17 34.34
N ARG A 221 -27.76 -4.47 35.24
CA ARG A 221 -27.81 -4.66 36.69
C ARG A 221 -29.16 -4.24 37.25
N ASP A 222 -29.67 -3.10 36.82
CA ASP A 222 -31.04 -2.66 37.11
C ASP A 222 -31.94 -3.07 35.95
N LYS A 223 -32.93 -3.91 36.26
CA LYS A 223 -33.91 -4.42 35.30
C LYS A 223 -35.24 -3.64 35.37
N THR A 224 -35.32 -2.63 36.25
CA THR A 224 -36.53 -1.84 36.44
C THR A 224 -36.88 -1.10 35.15
N GLY A 225 -38.09 -1.30 34.63
CA GLY A 225 -38.52 -0.68 33.37
C GLY A 225 -37.91 -1.32 32.10
N VAL A 226 -37.24 -2.47 32.22
CA VAL A 226 -36.66 -3.23 31.10
C VAL A 226 -37.34 -4.59 30.98
N LYS A 227 -37.95 -4.91 29.83
CA LYS A 227 -38.64 -6.19 29.63
C LYS A 227 -37.66 -7.36 29.42
N PHE A 228 -36.70 -7.20 28.51
CA PHE A 228 -35.66 -8.18 28.20
C PHE A 228 -34.28 -7.57 28.44
N ALA A 229 -33.79 -7.68 29.67
CA ALA A 229 -32.57 -7.02 30.11
C ALA A 229 -31.28 -7.83 29.83
N GLU A 230 -31.36 -8.84 28.98
CA GLU A 230 -30.30 -9.84 28.74
C GLU A 230 -30.16 -10.12 27.24
N ASP A 231 -28.92 -10.22 26.78
CA ASP A 231 -28.56 -10.62 25.42
C ASP A 231 -27.41 -11.62 25.44
N TYR A 232 -27.38 -12.51 24.45
CA TYR A 232 -26.52 -13.68 24.40
C TYR A 232 -25.72 -13.71 23.09
N VAL A 233 -24.40 -13.64 23.20
CA VAL A 233 -23.48 -13.69 22.05
C VAL A 233 -22.76 -15.02 22.05
N LYS A 234 -22.93 -15.79 20.97
CA LYS A 234 -22.19 -17.04 20.76
C LYS A 234 -20.80 -16.73 20.21
N LEU A 235 -19.77 -17.14 20.95
CA LEU A 235 -18.37 -16.99 20.58
C LEU A 235 -17.84 -18.36 20.13
N VAL A 236 -17.71 -18.56 18.82
CA VAL A 236 -17.05 -19.73 18.24
C VAL A 236 -15.70 -19.27 17.70
N VAL A 237 -14.65 -19.45 18.49
CA VAL A 237 -13.28 -19.03 18.19
C VAL A 237 -12.45 -20.26 17.82
N ALA A 238 -11.73 -20.20 16.70
CA ALA A 238 -10.83 -21.26 16.26
C ALA A 238 -9.63 -20.67 15.50
N GLU A 239 -8.57 -21.47 15.35
CA GLU A 239 -7.49 -21.18 14.42
C GLU A 239 -7.99 -21.19 12.97
N THR A 240 -7.42 -20.32 12.13
CA THR A 240 -7.80 -20.24 10.71
C THR A 240 -6.55 -20.09 9.85
N SER A 241 -6.59 -20.64 8.63
CA SER A 241 -5.52 -20.47 7.64
C SER A 241 -5.48 -19.05 7.06
N ALA A 242 -6.45 -18.20 7.39
CA ALA A 242 -6.52 -16.82 6.91
C ALA A 242 -5.64 -15.86 7.71
N ILE A 243 -5.04 -16.33 8.81
CA ILE A 243 -4.01 -15.63 9.57
C ILE A 243 -2.69 -16.35 9.32
N PHE A 244 -1.68 -15.61 8.89
CA PHE A 244 -0.34 -16.13 8.69
C PHE A 244 0.68 -15.17 9.32
N PRO A 245 1.78 -15.67 9.92
CA PRO A 245 2.19 -17.09 10.05
C PRO A 245 1.62 -17.81 11.28
N ASP A 246 1.55 -19.15 11.20
CA ASP A 246 1.16 -20.04 12.31
C ASP A 246 2.22 -20.07 13.43
N ARG A 247 3.48 -19.84 13.08
CA ARG A 247 4.60 -19.82 14.02
C ARG A 247 4.86 -18.38 14.46
N THR A 248 5.15 -18.20 15.75
CA THR A 248 5.38 -16.87 16.34
C THR A 248 6.84 -16.60 16.70
N SER A 249 7.76 -17.51 16.38
CA SER A 249 9.20 -17.34 16.70
C SER A 249 10.01 -17.12 15.42
N PHE A 250 10.71 -15.99 15.35
CA PHE A 250 11.54 -15.61 14.19
C PHE A 250 12.93 -15.20 14.64
N SER A 251 13.93 -15.32 13.78
CA SER A 251 15.29 -14.86 14.09
C SER A 251 15.60 -13.54 13.40
N VAL A 252 16.60 -12.82 13.92
CA VAL A 252 17.21 -11.69 13.20
C VAL A 252 17.55 -12.07 11.76
N GLY A 253 17.18 -11.22 10.81
CA GLY A 253 17.29 -11.46 9.39
C GLY A 253 16.05 -12.09 8.75
N ASP A 254 15.03 -12.49 9.50
CA ASP A 254 13.80 -12.99 8.88
C ASP A 254 12.96 -11.87 8.26
N ILE A 255 12.36 -12.18 7.12
CA ILE A 255 11.36 -11.40 6.42
C ILE A 255 10.06 -12.19 6.49
N VAL A 256 9.07 -11.66 7.19
CA VAL A 256 7.80 -12.34 7.48
C VAL A 256 6.68 -11.61 6.77
N CYS A 257 5.95 -12.32 5.93
CA CYS A 257 4.85 -11.75 5.15
C CYS A 257 3.55 -12.02 5.89
N PHE A 258 3.14 -11.10 6.76
CA PHE A 258 1.94 -11.32 7.58
C PHE A 258 0.67 -11.26 6.74
N GLU A 259 -0.24 -12.20 7.00
CA GLU A 259 -1.58 -12.18 6.43
C GLU A 259 -2.63 -12.10 7.54
N SER A 260 -3.72 -11.39 7.22
CA SER A 260 -4.85 -11.22 8.12
C SER A 260 -6.16 -11.35 7.35
N PRO A 261 -7.22 -11.87 8.02
CA PRO A 261 -8.54 -11.98 7.45
C PRO A 261 -9.29 -10.64 7.41
N LEU A 262 -8.85 -9.60 8.13
CA LEU A 262 -9.53 -8.30 8.18
C LEU A 262 -9.42 -7.50 6.85
N LEU A 263 -10.49 -6.80 6.48
CA LEU A 263 -10.60 -5.85 5.37
C LEU A 263 -10.89 -4.41 5.84
N GLY A 264 -10.42 -3.41 5.08
CA GLY A 264 -10.89 -2.02 5.15
C GLY A 264 -9.82 -0.98 5.54
N SER A 265 -10.19 0.31 5.49
CA SER A 265 -9.32 1.47 5.81
C SER A 265 -8.92 1.58 7.30
N ILE A 266 -9.39 0.65 8.11
CA ILE A 266 -9.03 0.51 9.53
C ILE A 266 -7.77 -0.35 9.67
N ALA A 267 -7.31 -1.04 8.62
CA ALA A 267 -6.40 -2.18 8.70
C ALA A 267 -4.95 -1.84 8.30
N ASP A 268 -4.34 -0.83 8.94
CA ASP A 268 -2.89 -0.63 8.82
C ASP A 268 -2.16 -1.66 9.70
N TRP A 269 -1.07 -2.20 9.17
CA TRP A 269 -0.12 -3.01 9.94
C TRP A 269 0.79 -2.13 10.80
N ALA A 270 1.12 -2.60 11.99
CA ALA A 270 2.02 -1.89 12.90
C ALA A 270 2.72 -2.83 13.88
N SER A 271 4.00 -2.55 14.17
CA SER A 271 4.77 -3.25 15.19
C SER A 271 4.85 -2.44 16.48
N SER A 272 4.75 -3.11 17.64
CA SER A 272 4.95 -2.46 18.93
C SER A 272 6.36 -1.88 19.10
N ASP A 273 7.35 -2.46 18.41
CA ASP A 273 8.77 -2.06 18.46
C ASP A 273 9.40 -2.16 17.06
N GLU A 274 9.37 -1.04 16.33
CA GLU A 274 9.93 -0.93 14.96
C GLU A 274 11.47 -1.05 14.92
N GLY A 275 12.15 -0.99 16.08
CA GLY A 275 13.59 -1.21 16.18
C GLY A 275 13.97 -2.69 16.17
N LEU A 276 13.10 -3.56 16.69
CA LEU A 276 13.28 -5.02 16.69
C LEU A 276 12.63 -5.67 15.47
N VAL A 277 11.36 -5.35 15.20
CA VAL A 277 10.61 -5.86 14.05
C VAL A 277 9.97 -4.69 13.34
N ARG A 278 10.44 -4.40 12.13
CA ARG A 278 9.91 -3.31 11.31
C ARG A 278 8.88 -3.84 10.34
N ILE A 279 7.70 -3.24 10.27
CA ILE A 279 6.63 -3.71 9.37
C ILE A 279 6.16 -2.61 8.42
N ASP A 280 5.99 -2.97 7.15
CA ASP A 280 5.35 -2.08 6.17
C ASP A 280 3.84 -2.01 6.43
N THR A 281 3.34 -0.78 6.57
CA THR A 281 1.97 -0.53 7.04
C THR A 281 0.90 -1.02 6.08
N ALA A 282 1.20 -1.08 4.78
CA ALA A 282 0.22 -1.42 3.73
C ALA A 282 0.29 -2.90 3.32
N SER A 283 1.48 -3.46 3.19
CA SER A 283 1.71 -4.82 2.71
C SER A 283 1.74 -5.88 3.82
N GLY A 284 2.02 -5.49 5.07
CA GLY A 284 2.19 -6.45 6.17
C GLY A 284 3.54 -7.18 6.14
N ILE A 285 4.48 -6.76 5.29
CA ILE A 285 5.82 -7.35 5.23
C ILE A 285 6.64 -6.81 6.38
N ALA A 286 7.07 -7.71 7.25
CA ALA A 286 7.89 -7.42 8.41
C ALA A 286 9.33 -7.89 8.23
N ARG A 287 10.26 -7.17 8.84
CA ARG A 287 11.68 -7.49 8.86
C ARG A 287 12.16 -7.53 10.29
N VAL A 288 12.79 -8.63 10.67
CA VAL A 288 13.37 -8.82 12.00
C VAL A 288 14.80 -8.26 11.98
N LEU A 289 15.00 -7.13 12.66
CA LEU A 289 16.22 -6.33 12.58
C LEU A 289 17.20 -6.63 13.71
N ALA A 290 16.67 -6.86 14.91
CA ALA A 290 17.45 -7.10 16.12
C ALA A 290 16.63 -7.93 17.11
N SER A 291 17.32 -8.59 18.03
CA SER A 291 16.68 -9.19 19.21
C SER A 291 16.95 -8.33 20.44
N ARG A 292 16.11 -8.51 21.46
CA ARG A 292 16.29 -7.84 22.74
C ARG A 292 17.34 -8.57 23.57
N LYS A 293 18.55 -7.99 23.66
CA LYS A 293 19.60 -8.46 24.58
C LYS A 293 19.21 -8.18 26.03
N GLY A 294 18.57 -9.16 26.69
CA GLY A 294 18.65 -9.42 28.14
C GLY A 294 18.62 -8.24 29.12
N THR A 295 17.91 -7.14 28.84
CA THR A 295 17.71 -6.04 29.80
C THR A 295 16.28 -6.03 30.30
N SER A 296 16.16 -6.31 31.59
CA SER A 296 14.94 -6.33 32.40
C SER A 296 14.21 -4.99 32.36
N GLY A 297 12.98 -4.98 31.84
CA GLY A 297 12.04 -3.86 32.00
C GLY A 297 10.96 -3.70 30.91
N GLY A 298 11.07 -4.35 29.76
CA GLY A 298 10.09 -4.29 28.67
C GLY A 298 9.37 -5.61 28.41
N ASP A 299 8.16 -5.54 27.84
CA ASP A 299 7.32 -6.70 27.46
C ASP A 299 8.13 -7.71 26.64
N GLU A 300 8.21 -8.97 27.08
CA GLU A 300 9.13 -10.00 26.52
C GLU A 300 8.92 -10.24 25.01
N LYS A 301 7.70 -9.98 24.51
CA LYS A 301 7.29 -10.20 23.13
C LYS A 301 7.13 -8.89 22.35
N VAL A 302 7.41 -8.95 21.05
CA VAL A 302 7.03 -7.89 20.10
C VAL A 302 5.64 -8.19 19.59
N TYR A 303 4.73 -7.21 19.58
CA TYR A 303 3.37 -7.42 19.09
C TYR A 303 3.18 -6.80 17.72
N ILE A 304 2.78 -7.61 16.76
CA ILE A 304 2.33 -7.18 15.44
C ILE A 304 0.82 -7.01 15.48
N SER A 305 0.34 -5.89 14.97
CA SER A 305 -1.08 -5.55 15.00
C SER A 305 -1.57 -5.16 13.61
N HIS A 306 -2.79 -5.54 13.29
CA HIS A 306 -3.50 -5.13 12.08
C HIS A 306 -4.81 -4.47 12.47
N GLY A 307 -4.87 -3.18 12.22
CA GLY A 307 -5.98 -2.27 12.52
C GLY A 307 -6.20 -1.83 13.96
N GLY A 308 -5.61 -2.50 14.95
CA GLY A 308 -5.86 -2.21 16.38
C GLY A 308 -5.06 -1.04 17.01
N ARG A 309 -4.02 -0.49 16.36
CA ARG A 309 -3.11 0.47 17.02
C ARG A 309 -3.65 1.92 17.08
N ARG A 310 -4.49 2.31 16.11
CA ARG A 310 -5.06 3.67 16.00
C ARG A 310 -6.58 3.69 16.05
N SER A 311 -7.22 2.54 15.86
CA SER A 311 -8.66 2.45 15.83
C SER A 311 -9.17 1.90 17.17
N SER A 312 -10.24 2.49 17.68
CA SER A 312 -11.05 1.93 18.76
C SER A 312 -11.82 0.68 18.31
N ALA A 313 -11.50 0.12 17.14
CA ALA A 313 -12.35 -0.74 16.34
C ALA A 313 -12.10 -2.24 16.49
N GLY A 314 -11.23 -2.63 17.40
CA GLY A 314 -10.72 -4.00 17.40
C GLY A 314 -9.75 -4.25 16.24
N GLY A 315 -9.08 -5.38 16.26
CA GLY A 315 -8.04 -5.72 15.30
C GLY A 315 -7.36 -7.04 15.63
N LEU A 316 -6.45 -7.48 14.76
CA LEU A 316 -5.64 -8.67 15.02
C LEU A 316 -4.40 -8.27 15.81
N ARG A 317 -4.04 -9.05 16.84
CA ARG A 317 -2.78 -8.90 17.57
C ARG A 317 -2.05 -10.24 17.66
N ILE A 318 -0.83 -10.26 17.15
CA ILE A 318 0.05 -11.44 17.12
C ILE A 318 1.27 -11.14 18.00
N GLY A 319 1.50 -11.96 19.03
CA GLY A 319 2.71 -11.88 19.84
C GLY A 319 3.84 -12.65 19.17
N VAL A 320 4.99 -12.02 18.99
CA VAL A 320 6.15 -12.52 18.26
C VAL A 320 7.36 -12.60 19.19
N ASP A 321 8.01 -13.75 19.18
CA ASP A 321 9.26 -14.05 19.87
C ASP A 321 10.42 -13.86 18.89
N VAL A 322 11.37 -12.98 19.23
CA VAL A 322 12.50 -12.64 18.37
C VAL A 322 13.79 -13.25 18.91
N LEU A 323 14.38 -14.16 18.14
CA LEU A 323 15.63 -14.85 18.44
C LEU A 323 16.83 -14.08 17.86
N ASP A 324 17.96 -14.10 18.57
CA ASP A 324 19.23 -13.59 18.05
C ASP A 324 19.71 -14.39 16.83
N ALA A 325 20.47 -13.75 15.93
CA ALA A 325 21.28 -14.47 14.96
C ALA A 325 22.60 -14.90 15.61
N ASP A 326 23.03 -16.14 15.38
CA ASP A 326 24.33 -16.67 15.82
C ASP A 326 25.19 -17.19 14.68
N SER A 327 24.63 -17.32 13.49
CA SER A 327 25.31 -17.81 12.30
C SER A 327 24.86 -17.03 11.07
N VAL A 328 25.83 -16.73 10.23
CA VAL A 328 25.65 -16.25 8.86
C VAL A 328 26.46 -17.20 7.99
N GLU A 329 25.87 -17.74 6.94
CA GLU A 329 26.50 -18.80 6.14
C GLU A 329 26.22 -18.59 4.65
N PHE A 330 27.28 -18.60 3.83
CA PHE A 330 27.13 -18.74 2.38
C PHE A 330 26.69 -20.15 2.03
N PHE A 331 25.86 -20.30 0.98
CA PHE A 331 25.40 -21.61 0.52
C PHE A 331 26.55 -22.48 -0.03
N LYS A 332 27.61 -21.81 -0.49
CA LYS A 332 28.81 -22.45 -1.04
C LYS A 332 30.03 -21.85 -0.37
N SER A 333 30.94 -22.70 0.10
CA SER A 333 32.27 -22.30 0.57
C SER A 333 33.24 -21.97 -0.56
N TYR A 334 32.96 -22.48 -1.77
CA TYR A 334 33.77 -22.27 -2.97
C TYR A 334 32.89 -22.14 -4.22
N ASP A 335 33.20 -21.16 -5.08
CA ASP A 335 32.49 -20.97 -6.35
C ASP A 335 33.40 -20.37 -7.44
N ILE A 336 32.91 -20.36 -8.67
CA ILE A 336 33.60 -19.76 -9.82
C ILE A 336 32.96 -18.40 -10.16
N PHE A 337 33.79 -17.37 -10.30
CA PHE A 337 33.34 -16.03 -10.71
C PHE A 337 33.86 -15.70 -12.11
N ASN A 338 32.94 -15.42 -13.04
CA ASN A 338 33.24 -15.12 -14.42
C ASN A 338 33.80 -13.70 -14.69
N GLY A 339 33.94 -12.87 -13.65
CA GLY A 339 34.47 -11.51 -13.77
C GLY A 339 33.50 -10.44 -14.27
N GLN A 340 32.22 -10.78 -14.54
CA GLN A 340 31.19 -9.79 -14.90
C GLN A 340 30.23 -9.51 -13.74
N GLN A 341 29.46 -10.53 -13.35
CA GLN A 341 28.51 -10.45 -12.25
C GLN A 341 28.54 -11.75 -11.45
N TYR A 342 28.48 -11.63 -10.13
CA TYR A 342 28.35 -12.76 -9.23
C TYR A 342 27.32 -12.47 -8.16
N ARG A 343 26.62 -13.51 -7.70
CA ARG A 343 25.64 -13.45 -6.64
C ARG A 343 25.95 -14.55 -5.65
N GLY A 344 26.52 -14.18 -4.51
CA GLY A 344 26.79 -15.11 -3.41
C GLY A 344 25.59 -15.20 -2.49
N HIS A 345 24.79 -16.26 -2.59
CA HIS A 345 23.64 -16.50 -1.73
C HIS A 345 24.06 -16.90 -0.31
N LEU A 346 23.39 -16.34 0.68
CA LEU A 346 23.65 -16.57 2.10
C LEU A 346 22.36 -16.58 2.92
N VAL A 347 22.42 -17.22 4.08
CA VAL A 347 21.35 -17.27 5.08
C VAL A 347 21.86 -16.73 6.40
N ILE A 348 20.99 -16.00 7.11
CA ILE A 348 21.20 -15.60 8.50
C ILE A 348 20.28 -16.48 9.36
N LYS A 349 20.82 -17.21 10.33
CA LYS A 349 20.03 -18.14 11.15
C LYS A 349 20.47 -18.15 12.61
N ASN A 350 19.61 -18.77 13.41
CA ASN A 350 19.90 -19.16 14.79
C ASN A 350 20.18 -20.67 14.84
N HIS A 351 20.98 -21.14 15.79
CA HIS A 351 21.35 -22.54 16.01
C HIS A 351 20.14 -23.46 16.20
N GLN A 352 19.01 -22.93 16.66
CA GLN A 352 17.74 -23.67 16.79
C GLN A 352 17.08 -23.93 15.43
N GLN A 353 17.50 -23.24 14.36
CA GLN A 353 16.92 -23.28 13.02
C GLN A 353 17.86 -24.02 12.04
N VAL A 354 18.17 -25.29 12.33
CA VAL A 354 19.18 -26.07 11.57
C VAL A 354 18.82 -26.23 10.09
N ASP A 355 17.53 -26.41 9.77
CA ASP A 355 17.04 -26.65 8.40
C ASP A 355 16.66 -25.36 7.64
N LYS A 356 17.14 -24.20 8.11
CA LYS A 356 16.83 -22.91 7.51
C LYS A 356 17.78 -22.59 6.37
N PHE A 357 17.23 -22.57 5.16
CA PHE A 357 17.95 -22.20 3.93
C PHE A 357 17.53 -20.85 3.35
N VAL A 358 16.42 -20.29 3.84
CA VAL A 358 15.84 -19.03 3.34
C VAL A 358 15.44 -18.15 4.51
N ASN A 359 15.42 -16.85 4.29
CA ASN A 359 15.03 -15.86 5.27
C ASN A 359 13.61 -15.32 5.03
N VAL A 360 12.90 -15.81 4.01
CA VAL A 360 11.47 -15.46 3.78
C VAL A 360 10.57 -16.48 4.45
N ILE A 361 9.59 -15.98 5.18
CA ILE A 361 8.49 -16.73 5.76
C ILE A 361 7.20 -16.17 5.16
N ALA A 362 6.61 -16.91 4.22
CA ALA A 362 5.41 -16.53 3.48
C ALA A 362 4.59 -17.77 3.14
N GLU A 363 3.26 -17.62 3.07
CA GLU A 363 2.38 -18.65 2.48
C GLU A 363 2.61 -18.74 0.96
N ASN A 364 2.73 -17.58 0.30
CA ASN A 364 3.08 -17.49 -1.11
C ASN A 364 4.31 -16.58 -1.30
N VAL A 365 5.45 -17.19 -1.62
CA VAL A 365 6.74 -16.49 -1.77
C VAL A 365 6.69 -15.50 -2.93
N SER A 366 6.00 -15.79 -4.04
CA SER A 366 6.02 -14.93 -5.22
C SER A 366 5.29 -13.61 -5.00
N THR A 367 4.11 -13.64 -4.37
CA THR A 367 3.33 -12.43 -4.07
C THR A 367 4.00 -11.57 -3.00
N CYS A 368 4.67 -12.19 -2.03
CA CYS A 368 5.45 -11.45 -1.06
C CYS A 368 6.70 -10.84 -1.68
N ALA A 369 7.44 -11.63 -2.49
CA ALA A 369 8.68 -11.23 -3.15
C ALA A 369 8.55 -9.93 -3.97
N GLU A 370 7.43 -9.73 -4.68
CA GLU A 370 7.18 -8.52 -5.45
C GLU A 370 7.14 -7.24 -4.60
N LYS A 371 6.72 -7.37 -3.34
CA LYS A 371 6.51 -6.26 -2.40
C LYS A 371 7.66 -6.08 -1.41
N ILE A 372 8.64 -6.99 -1.38
CA ILE A 372 9.83 -6.84 -0.55
C ILE A 372 10.63 -5.64 -1.04
N GLU A 373 10.70 -4.59 -0.22
CA GLU A 373 11.59 -3.46 -0.47
C GLU A 373 13.04 -3.93 -0.56
N ARG A 374 13.75 -3.53 -1.62
CA ARG A 374 15.16 -3.94 -1.86
C ARG A 374 16.18 -3.27 -0.92
N SER A 375 15.73 -2.48 0.05
CA SER A 375 16.62 -1.70 0.92
C SER A 375 17.04 -2.52 2.15
N PHE A 376 18.04 -3.39 1.98
CA PHE A 376 18.65 -4.15 3.10
C PHE A 376 19.77 -3.37 3.81
N GLY A 377 19.84 -2.06 3.57
CA GLY A 377 20.85 -1.18 4.13
C GLY A 377 20.89 -1.28 5.66
N GLY A 378 22.03 -1.72 6.18
CA GLY A 378 22.31 -1.75 7.62
C GLY A 378 22.18 -3.10 8.32
N LEU A 379 21.65 -4.16 7.68
CA LEU A 379 21.60 -5.48 8.32
C LEU A 379 22.95 -6.21 8.25
N PHE A 380 23.58 -6.22 7.09
CA PHE A 380 24.89 -6.81 6.87
C PHE A 380 25.69 -6.01 5.84
N SER A 381 26.98 -6.31 5.77
CA SER A 381 27.92 -5.73 4.81
C SER A 381 28.68 -6.83 4.08
N CYS A 382 28.95 -6.58 2.80
CA CYS A 382 29.72 -7.48 1.93
C CYS A 382 31.05 -6.83 1.57
N LYS A 383 32.14 -7.57 1.71
CA LYS A 383 33.49 -7.09 1.39
C LYS A 383 34.22 -8.13 0.55
N LEU A 384 34.78 -7.69 -0.56
CA LEU A 384 35.71 -8.51 -1.34
C LEU A 384 37.14 -8.28 -0.83
N THR A 385 37.85 -9.36 -0.53
CA THR A 385 39.23 -9.33 -0.06
C THR A 385 40.08 -10.28 -0.87
N ALA A 386 41.40 -10.10 -0.83
CA ALA A 386 42.33 -10.97 -1.52
C ALA A 386 43.60 -11.15 -0.67
N LYS A 387 44.04 -12.40 -0.50
CA LYS A 387 45.16 -12.75 0.38
C LYS A 387 46.55 -12.57 -0.25
N GLN A 388 46.65 -12.47 -1.57
CA GLN A 388 47.94 -12.44 -2.30
C GLN A 388 47.98 -11.33 -3.37
N ASN A 389 49.18 -10.88 -3.75
CA ASN A 389 49.39 -10.11 -4.99
C ASN A 389 49.63 -11.10 -6.14
N PRO A 390 48.97 -10.97 -7.31
CA PRO A 390 48.31 -9.78 -7.88
C PRO A 390 46.80 -9.64 -7.58
N SER A 391 46.22 -10.53 -6.76
CA SER A 391 44.79 -10.55 -6.44
C SER A 391 44.28 -9.27 -5.75
N SER A 392 45.14 -8.50 -5.05
CA SER A 392 44.71 -7.20 -4.48
C SER A 392 44.39 -6.15 -5.55
N GLY A 393 45.09 -6.18 -6.69
CA GLY A 393 44.90 -5.25 -7.80
C GLY A 393 43.60 -5.47 -8.56
N ILE A 394 43.02 -6.68 -8.48
CA ILE A 394 41.74 -7.02 -9.12
C ILE A 394 40.55 -6.36 -8.39
N LEU A 395 40.68 -6.10 -7.08
CA LEU A 395 39.56 -5.67 -6.24
C LEU A 395 38.98 -4.31 -6.67
N LYS A 396 39.82 -3.43 -7.21
CA LYS A 396 39.41 -2.09 -7.71
C LYS A 396 38.46 -2.15 -8.90
N HIS A 397 38.40 -3.28 -9.60
CA HIS A 397 37.54 -3.49 -10.76
C HIS A 397 36.13 -3.92 -10.37
N PHE A 398 35.89 -4.23 -9.10
CA PHE A 398 34.62 -4.76 -8.61
C PHE A 398 34.01 -3.92 -7.51
N LYS A 399 32.68 -3.86 -7.47
CA LYS A 399 31.90 -3.30 -6.39
C LYS A 399 31.02 -4.38 -5.77
N THR A 400 31.12 -4.54 -4.46
CA THR A 400 30.26 -5.45 -3.68
C THR A 400 29.11 -4.69 -3.05
N VAL A 401 27.90 -5.24 -3.16
CA VAL A 401 26.68 -4.62 -2.63
C VAL A 401 25.82 -5.71 -1.94
N PRO A 402 25.33 -5.47 -0.72
CA PRO A 402 24.34 -6.35 -0.10
C PRO A 402 23.01 -6.25 -0.86
N SER A 403 22.38 -7.39 -1.11
CA SER A 403 21.18 -7.51 -1.93
C SER A 403 20.35 -8.69 -1.44
N PHE A 404 19.26 -8.97 -2.14
CA PHE A 404 18.33 -10.04 -1.80
C PHE A 404 17.72 -10.64 -3.05
N ASP A 405 17.73 -11.96 -3.11
CA ASP A 405 17.14 -12.70 -4.21
C ASP A 405 15.75 -13.16 -3.82
N ALA A 406 14.74 -12.38 -4.22
CA ALA A 406 13.35 -12.66 -3.87
C ALA A 406 12.79 -13.93 -4.55
N SER A 407 13.46 -14.45 -5.59
CA SER A 407 13.05 -15.70 -6.24
C SER A 407 13.35 -16.95 -5.39
N ILE A 408 14.41 -16.89 -4.59
CA ILE A 408 14.84 -17.97 -3.69
C ILE A 408 14.50 -17.63 -2.23
N GLY A 409 14.35 -16.34 -1.90
CA GLY A 409 14.11 -15.87 -0.54
C GLY A 409 15.37 -15.81 0.32
N ALA A 410 16.52 -15.59 -0.30
CA ALA A 410 17.83 -15.58 0.37
C ALA A 410 18.55 -14.24 0.22
N TYR A 411 19.37 -13.90 1.21
CA TYR A 411 20.25 -12.74 1.11
C TYR A 411 21.38 -12.99 0.13
N THR A 412 21.91 -11.93 -0.45
CA THR A 412 23.03 -12.04 -1.38
C THR A 412 24.09 -10.97 -1.18
N CYS A 413 25.33 -11.35 -1.45
CA CYS A 413 26.41 -10.42 -1.71
C CYS A 413 26.65 -10.38 -3.22
N ASP A 414 26.18 -9.32 -3.88
CA ASP A 414 26.31 -9.13 -5.32
C ASP A 414 27.65 -8.47 -5.62
N ILE A 415 28.41 -9.05 -6.55
CA ILE A 415 29.64 -8.48 -7.11
C ILE A 415 29.34 -8.00 -8.52
N ASN A 416 29.56 -6.72 -8.77
CA ASN A 416 29.39 -6.11 -10.09
C ASN A 416 30.72 -5.55 -10.60
N LEU A 417 31.01 -5.79 -11.88
CA LEU A 417 32.13 -5.19 -12.58
C LEU A 417 31.90 -3.68 -12.77
N VAL A 418 32.92 -2.87 -12.45
CA VAL A 418 32.91 -1.40 -12.57
C VAL A 418 33.72 -0.92 -13.77
N THR A 419 34.66 -1.73 -14.25
CA THR A 419 35.55 -1.43 -15.38
C THR A 419 35.24 -2.33 -16.59
N SER A 420 36.17 -2.49 -17.54
CA SER A 420 36.03 -3.45 -18.64
C SER A 420 36.46 -4.86 -18.23
N LEU A 421 35.86 -5.87 -18.88
CA LEU A 421 36.25 -7.28 -18.71
C LEU A 421 37.65 -7.56 -19.29
N GLU A 422 38.07 -6.77 -20.27
CA GLU A 422 39.40 -6.85 -20.87
C GLU A 422 40.50 -6.57 -19.85
N GLU A 423 40.33 -5.54 -19.02
CA GLU A 423 41.28 -5.20 -17.93
C GLU A 423 41.39 -6.34 -16.90
N VAL A 424 40.26 -6.95 -16.54
CA VAL A 424 40.21 -8.11 -15.64
C VAL A 424 40.93 -9.31 -16.26
N THR A 425 40.68 -9.58 -17.54
CA THR A 425 41.31 -10.69 -18.29
C THR A 425 42.82 -10.51 -18.41
N ALA A 426 43.27 -9.27 -18.66
CA ALA A 426 44.68 -8.91 -18.74
C ALA A 426 45.43 -9.03 -17.40
N LEU A 427 44.73 -8.93 -16.26
CA LEU A 427 45.30 -9.13 -14.92
C LEU A 427 45.36 -10.60 -14.52
N VAL A 428 44.36 -11.40 -14.90
CA VAL A 428 44.29 -12.83 -14.57
C VAL A 428 45.33 -13.62 -15.35
N LYS A 429 45.55 -13.30 -16.62
CA LYS A 429 46.51 -13.99 -17.54
C LYS A 429 46.45 -15.52 -17.36
N SER A 430 47.60 -16.16 -17.12
CA SER A 430 47.75 -17.59 -16.87
C SER A 430 47.70 -17.98 -15.39
N SER A 431 47.57 -17.02 -14.47
CA SER A 431 47.56 -17.24 -13.03
C SER A 431 46.16 -17.55 -12.52
N GLU A 432 46.04 -18.49 -11.57
CA GLU A 432 44.78 -18.73 -10.88
C GLU A 432 44.62 -17.69 -9.78
N LEU A 433 43.60 -16.82 -9.92
CA LEU A 433 43.30 -15.80 -8.93
C LEU A 433 42.11 -16.22 -8.10
N ASN A 434 42.32 -16.33 -6.78
CA ASN A 434 41.26 -16.53 -5.81
C ASN A 434 41.05 -15.24 -5.02
N VAL A 435 39.79 -14.87 -4.82
CA VAL A 435 39.35 -13.78 -3.94
C VAL A 435 38.39 -14.32 -2.90
N GLU A 436 38.30 -13.67 -1.75
CA GLU A 436 37.43 -14.06 -0.65
C GLU A 436 36.32 -13.03 -0.52
N LEU A 437 35.08 -13.48 -0.69
CA LEU A 437 33.89 -12.68 -0.44
C LEU A 437 33.47 -12.91 1.00
N GLU A 438 33.57 -11.86 1.81
CA GLU A 438 33.24 -11.86 3.23
C GLU A 438 31.88 -11.19 3.44
N VAL A 439 31.03 -11.83 4.23
CA VAL A 439 29.82 -11.22 4.78
C VAL A 439 30.03 -10.94 6.26
N ARG A 440 29.58 -9.77 6.73
CA ARG A 440 29.58 -9.40 8.15
C ARG A 440 28.22 -8.89 8.56
N LEU A 441 27.61 -9.52 9.56
CA LEU A 441 26.36 -9.07 10.16
C LEU A 441 26.61 -7.83 11.04
N ALA A 442 25.77 -6.82 10.91
CA ALA A 442 25.94 -5.57 11.64
C ALA A 442 25.67 -5.78 13.14
N GLY A 443 26.54 -5.24 14.00
CA GLY A 443 26.34 -5.21 15.45
C GLY A 443 26.58 -6.53 16.21
N SER A 444 26.71 -7.68 15.53
CA SER A 444 26.99 -8.98 16.17
C SER A 444 28.43 -9.47 16.01
N GLY A 445 29.17 -8.95 15.03
CA GLY A 445 30.53 -9.41 14.69
C GLY A 445 30.57 -10.77 14.00
N LEU A 446 29.41 -11.38 13.71
CA LEU A 446 29.32 -12.63 12.96
C LEU A 446 29.74 -12.42 11.51
N SER A 447 30.52 -13.35 11.00
CA SER A 447 31.02 -13.29 9.63
C SER A 447 31.22 -14.67 9.05
N ASP A 448 31.09 -14.76 7.73
CA ASP A 448 31.46 -15.94 6.96
C ASP A 448 32.16 -15.52 5.66
N THR A 449 32.92 -16.44 5.09
CA THR A 449 33.70 -16.20 3.88
C THR A 449 33.51 -17.31 2.86
N THR A 450 33.30 -16.92 1.61
CA THR A 450 33.32 -17.82 0.46
C THR A 450 34.51 -17.52 -0.45
N THR A 451 35.16 -18.57 -0.95
CA THR A 451 36.31 -18.45 -1.85
C THR A 451 35.84 -18.47 -3.30
N LEU A 452 36.16 -17.44 -4.06
CA LEU A 452 35.80 -17.32 -5.47
C LEU A 452 37.05 -17.45 -6.34
N LYS A 453 37.05 -18.45 -7.22
CA LYS A 453 38.06 -18.55 -8.29
C LYS A 453 37.64 -17.68 -9.46
N ILE A 454 38.45 -16.67 -9.77
CA ILE A 454 38.20 -15.77 -10.90
C ILE A 454 38.61 -16.47 -12.19
N VAL A 455 37.64 -16.67 -13.08
CA VAL A 455 37.82 -17.25 -14.41
C VAL A 455 37.12 -16.33 -15.40
N PRO A 456 37.81 -15.33 -15.99
CA PRO A 456 37.18 -14.32 -16.84
C PRO A 456 36.34 -14.93 -17.96
N ALA A 457 35.16 -14.36 -18.16
CA ALA A 457 34.24 -14.74 -19.23
C ALA A 457 34.91 -14.54 -20.59
N VAL A 458 34.41 -15.29 -21.58
CA VAL A 458 34.91 -15.21 -22.94
C VAL A 458 34.23 -14.04 -23.64
N LEU A 459 35.03 -13.27 -24.38
CA LEU A 459 34.57 -12.15 -25.19
C LEU A 459 34.47 -12.62 -26.64
N VAL A 460 33.39 -12.22 -27.32
CA VAL A 460 33.08 -12.65 -28.69
C VAL A 460 32.83 -11.40 -29.53
N ASP A 461 33.57 -11.29 -30.63
CA ASP A 461 33.43 -10.20 -31.61
C ASP A 461 33.34 -10.81 -33.02
N PRO A 462 32.30 -10.50 -33.82
CA PRO A 462 31.16 -9.63 -33.53
C PRO A 462 30.05 -10.33 -32.71
N GLU A 463 29.21 -9.55 -32.02
CA GLU A 463 28.04 -10.05 -31.28
C GLU A 463 26.91 -10.56 -32.20
N ALA A 464 26.86 -10.10 -33.45
CA ALA A 464 25.93 -10.55 -34.49
C ALA A 464 26.58 -10.45 -35.88
N ILE A 465 26.14 -11.31 -36.82
CA ILE A 465 26.70 -11.39 -38.17
C ILE A 465 25.59 -11.17 -39.19
N ALA A 466 25.80 -10.30 -40.16
CA ALA A 466 24.84 -10.14 -41.26
C ALA A 466 25.04 -11.23 -42.33
N ILE A 467 23.95 -11.77 -42.90
CA ILE A 467 24.01 -12.87 -43.89
C ILE A 467 24.91 -12.54 -45.08
N ASP A 468 24.85 -11.31 -45.56
CA ASP A 468 25.66 -10.77 -46.66
C ASP A 468 27.15 -10.62 -46.30
N GLN A 469 27.47 -10.58 -45.01
CA GLN A 469 28.83 -10.41 -44.47
C GLN A 469 29.45 -11.72 -43.95
N ILE A 470 28.71 -12.85 -43.95
CA ILE A 470 29.21 -14.15 -43.45
C ILE A 470 30.54 -14.54 -44.09
N ALA A 471 30.69 -14.36 -45.41
CA ALA A 471 31.88 -14.80 -46.13
C ALA A 471 33.12 -13.92 -45.87
N SER A 472 32.91 -12.67 -45.46
CA SER A 472 33.97 -11.68 -45.22
C SER A 472 34.28 -11.47 -43.73
N GLN A 473 33.40 -11.87 -42.82
CA GLN A 473 33.54 -11.64 -41.39
C GLN A 473 34.17 -12.85 -40.67
N THR A 474 34.99 -12.58 -39.66
CA THR A 474 35.59 -13.58 -38.78
C THR A 474 35.07 -13.39 -37.37
N ILE A 475 34.75 -14.50 -36.70
CA ILE A 475 34.39 -14.53 -35.29
C ILE A 475 35.68 -14.66 -34.49
N THR A 476 36.01 -13.64 -33.72
CA THR A 476 37.14 -13.65 -32.79
C THR A 476 36.62 -13.92 -31.40
N ILE A 477 37.13 -14.98 -30.79
CA ILE A 477 36.87 -15.31 -29.39
C ILE A 477 38.13 -15.00 -28.60
N THR A 478 38.04 -14.06 -27.67
CA THR A 478 39.14 -13.67 -26.77
C THR A 478 38.87 -14.14 -25.35
N GLY A 479 39.91 -14.61 -24.66
CA GLY A 479 39.80 -15.15 -23.31
C GLY A 479 41.13 -15.70 -22.82
N THR A 480 41.17 -16.28 -21.62
CA THR A 480 42.40 -16.92 -21.13
C THR A 480 42.65 -18.25 -21.85
N ASP A 481 43.93 -18.62 -22.06
CA ASP A 481 44.29 -19.85 -22.78
C ASP A 481 43.63 -21.12 -22.19
N LYS A 482 43.52 -21.21 -20.86
CA LYS A 482 42.85 -22.33 -20.17
C LYS A 482 41.37 -22.44 -20.53
N VAL A 483 40.67 -21.30 -20.63
CA VAL A 483 39.25 -21.25 -20.98
C VAL A 483 39.06 -21.57 -22.45
N LEU A 484 39.87 -20.97 -23.32
CA LEU A 484 39.80 -21.17 -24.78
C LEU A 484 40.09 -22.62 -25.22
N GLN A 485 40.83 -23.41 -24.42
CA GLN A 485 41.04 -24.84 -24.70
C GLN A 485 39.78 -25.69 -24.53
N GLN A 486 38.85 -25.28 -23.67
CA GLN A 486 37.61 -26.02 -23.39
C GLN A 486 36.37 -25.35 -23.99
N THR A 487 36.53 -24.19 -24.62
CA THR A 487 35.43 -23.52 -25.32
C THR A 487 35.06 -24.29 -26.59
N GLU A 488 33.81 -24.68 -26.68
CA GLU A 488 33.22 -25.37 -27.82
C GLU A 488 32.46 -24.37 -28.70
N ILE A 489 32.69 -24.44 -30.01
CA ILE A 489 31.89 -23.73 -31.01
C ILE A 489 31.09 -24.76 -31.79
N ALA A 490 29.80 -24.50 -31.93
CA ALA A 490 28.89 -25.30 -32.74
C ALA A 490 28.01 -24.40 -33.61
N SER A 491 27.67 -24.89 -34.79
CA SER A 491 26.65 -24.30 -35.65
C SER A 491 25.27 -24.79 -35.21
N SER A 492 24.25 -23.93 -35.24
CA SER A 492 22.86 -24.34 -34.99
C SER A 492 22.37 -25.35 -36.02
N ASN A 493 22.86 -25.26 -37.27
CA ASN A 493 22.58 -26.20 -38.33
C ASN A 493 23.86 -26.50 -39.14
N PRO A 494 24.58 -27.59 -38.81
CA PRO A 494 25.83 -27.97 -39.48
C PRO A 494 25.69 -28.24 -40.99
N SER A 495 24.48 -28.52 -41.49
CA SER A 495 24.22 -28.74 -42.91
C SER A 495 24.17 -27.44 -43.71
N LEU A 496 23.91 -26.30 -43.06
CA LEU A 496 23.76 -24.99 -43.70
C LEU A 496 24.90 -24.03 -43.38
N LEU A 497 25.47 -24.14 -42.17
CA LEU A 497 26.51 -23.25 -41.68
C LEU A 497 27.68 -24.09 -41.16
N GLU A 498 28.80 -24.02 -41.87
CA GLU A 498 30.08 -24.58 -41.48
C GLU A 498 30.91 -23.54 -40.72
N ILE A 499 31.66 -23.95 -39.72
CA ILE A 499 32.54 -23.06 -38.96
C ILE A 499 33.94 -23.66 -38.96
N THR A 500 34.91 -22.91 -39.48
CA THR A 500 36.30 -23.35 -39.62
C THR A 500 37.23 -22.49 -38.77
N ILE A 501 38.27 -23.11 -38.20
CA ILE A 501 39.29 -22.38 -37.44
C ILE A 501 40.26 -21.74 -38.44
N VAL A 502 40.47 -20.44 -38.32
CA VAL A 502 41.40 -19.67 -39.17
C VAL A 502 42.76 -19.58 -38.51
N GLN A 503 42.77 -19.09 -37.26
CA GLN A 503 43.99 -18.79 -36.55
C GLN A 503 43.79 -18.99 -35.06
N LYS A 504 44.81 -19.55 -34.41
CA LYS A 504 44.88 -19.68 -32.96
C LYS A 504 46.09 -18.89 -32.46
N THR A 505 45.82 -17.87 -31.66
CA THR A 505 46.82 -17.02 -31.02
C THR A 505 46.71 -17.14 -29.49
N PRO A 506 47.77 -16.80 -28.73
CA PRO A 506 47.65 -16.71 -27.28
C PRO A 506 46.53 -15.75 -26.91
N ASN A 507 45.59 -16.20 -26.09
CA ASN A 507 44.39 -15.49 -25.66
C ASN A 507 43.32 -15.19 -26.73
N SER A 508 43.42 -15.73 -27.95
CA SER A 508 42.33 -15.61 -28.92
C SER A 508 42.26 -16.70 -29.99
N ILE A 509 41.06 -17.06 -30.41
CA ILE A 509 40.80 -18.00 -31.51
C ILE A 509 39.89 -17.32 -32.52
N GLN A 510 40.29 -17.34 -33.79
CA GLN A 510 39.51 -16.81 -34.90
C GLN A 510 38.86 -17.94 -35.68
N TYR A 511 37.56 -17.81 -35.91
CA TYR A 511 36.74 -18.72 -36.68
C TYR A 511 36.16 -18.01 -37.90
N LYS A 512 36.02 -18.73 -38.99
CA LYS A 512 35.36 -18.26 -40.20
C LYS A 512 34.09 -19.07 -40.45
N PRO A 513 32.91 -18.43 -40.35
CA PRO A 513 31.67 -19.05 -40.76
C PRO A 513 31.58 -19.10 -42.28
N ARG A 514 31.03 -20.19 -42.82
CA ARG A 514 30.78 -20.38 -44.24
C ARG A 514 29.39 -20.97 -44.45
N LEU A 515 28.62 -20.35 -45.33
CA LEU A 515 27.32 -20.87 -45.73
C LEU A 515 27.49 -21.96 -46.79
N LEU A 516 26.92 -23.14 -46.57
CA LEU A 516 27.03 -24.30 -47.46
C LEU A 516 25.88 -24.41 -48.46
N GLY A 517 24.80 -23.65 -48.26
CA GLY A 517 23.61 -23.65 -49.13
C GLY A 517 22.88 -22.32 -49.16
N SER A 518 21.80 -22.23 -49.94
CA SER A 518 20.93 -21.04 -49.97
C SER A 518 20.01 -21.03 -48.75
N TYR A 519 20.32 -20.21 -47.74
CA TYR A 519 19.44 -19.98 -46.61
C TYR A 519 18.25 -19.12 -47.04
N SER A 520 17.02 -19.63 -46.90
CA SER A 520 15.79 -18.87 -47.17
C SER A 520 15.27 -18.20 -45.89
N ILE A 521 14.88 -16.93 -46.03
CA ILE A 521 14.34 -16.07 -44.95
C ILE A 521 13.01 -16.62 -44.40
N ASP A 522 12.36 -17.55 -45.11
CA ASP A 522 11.08 -18.18 -44.72
C ASP A 522 11.26 -19.52 -43.98
N SER A 523 12.49 -19.89 -43.63
CA SER A 523 12.73 -21.05 -42.78
C SER A 523 12.41 -20.72 -41.30
N PRO A 524 11.70 -21.60 -40.58
CA PRO A 524 11.35 -21.40 -39.17
C PRO A 524 12.54 -21.58 -38.21
N GLU A 525 13.71 -21.98 -38.71
CA GLU A 525 14.90 -22.26 -37.91
C GLU A 525 15.84 -21.06 -37.87
N GLU A 526 16.08 -20.50 -36.68
CA GLU A 526 17.07 -19.44 -36.50
C GLU A 526 18.51 -19.97 -36.68
N LEU A 527 19.24 -19.36 -37.62
CA LEU A 527 20.65 -19.66 -37.85
C LEU A 527 21.53 -18.88 -36.86
N PHE A 528 22.32 -19.57 -36.04
CA PHE A 528 23.23 -18.93 -35.08
C PHE A 528 24.47 -19.79 -34.83
N VAL A 529 25.54 -19.15 -34.38
CA VAL A 529 26.72 -19.83 -33.84
C VAL A 529 26.58 -19.91 -32.33
N SER A 530 26.65 -21.12 -31.78
CA SER A 530 26.67 -21.38 -30.35
C SER A 530 28.10 -21.43 -29.85
N VAL A 531 28.42 -20.59 -28.85
CA VAL A 531 29.69 -20.64 -28.11
C VAL A 531 29.38 -21.13 -26.71
N ASN A 532 29.91 -22.30 -26.35
CA ASN A 532 29.74 -22.90 -25.03
C ASN A 532 31.10 -22.93 -24.32
N SER A 533 31.19 -22.28 -23.16
CA SER A 533 32.41 -22.29 -22.35
C SER A 533 32.11 -22.91 -20.98
N PRO A 534 32.42 -24.21 -20.80
CA PRO A 534 32.08 -24.94 -19.57
C PRO A 534 32.72 -24.36 -18.32
N LEU A 535 33.95 -23.85 -18.41
CA LEU A 535 34.70 -23.31 -17.27
C LEU A 535 34.15 -21.97 -16.74
N THR A 536 33.47 -21.20 -17.59
CA THR A 536 32.88 -19.90 -17.21
C THR A 536 31.36 -20.00 -17.06
N LEU A 537 30.79 -21.19 -17.28
CA LEU A 537 29.34 -21.45 -17.35
C LEU A 537 28.62 -20.54 -18.36
N GLN A 538 29.33 -20.07 -19.38
CA GLN A 538 28.82 -19.11 -20.36
C GLN A 538 28.30 -19.85 -21.59
N LYS A 539 27.09 -19.50 -22.03
CA LYS A 539 26.48 -20.00 -23.27
C LYS A 539 26.01 -18.82 -24.11
N LEU A 540 26.79 -18.46 -25.14
CA LEU A 540 26.51 -17.35 -26.03
C LEU A 540 25.93 -17.84 -27.35
N ARG A 541 25.08 -17.03 -27.96
CA ARG A 541 24.55 -17.24 -29.31
C ARG A 541 24.87 -16.01 -30.13
N ILE A 542 25.58 -16.21 -31.24
CA ILE A 542 25.85 -15.17 -32.24
C ILE A 542 24.79 -15.34 -33.33
N PRO A 543 23.74 -14.51 -33.36
CA PRO A 543 22.70 -14.62 -34.37
C PRO A 543 23.22 -14.21 -35.75
N ILE A 544 22.80 -14.95 -36.76
CA ILE A 544 23.01 -14.58 -38.15
C ILE A 544 21.77 -13.82 -38.64
N GLN A 545 21.91 -12.52 -38.75
CA GLN A 545 20.81 -11.60 -39.07
C GLN A 545 20.72 -11.35 -40.57
N SER A 546 19.51 -11.39 -41.13
CA SER A 546 19.27 -10.90 -42.48
C SER A 546 19.02 -9.39 -42.44
N PRO A 547 19.69 -8.58 -43.29
CA PRO A 547 19.30 -7.17 -43.47
C PRO A 547 17.87 -7.00 -44.01
N HIS A 548 17.19 -8.07 -44.43
CA HIS A 548 15.79 -8.05 -44.89
C HIS A 548 14.77 -8.51 -43.84
N ALA A 549 15.18 -9.07 -42.70
CA ALA A 549 14.25 -9.46 -41.62
C ALA A 549 13.56 -8.23 -41.00
N MET A 550 14.29 -7.12 -40.84
CA MET A 550 13.72 -5.84 -40.39
C MET A 550 12.65 -5.29 -41.35
N ARG A 551 12.71 -5.65 -42.63
CA ARG A 551 11.73 -5.25 -43.65
C ARG A 551 10.44 -6.08 -43.62
N LYS A 552 10.48 -7.33 -43.10
CA LYS A 552 9.30 -8.20 -42.95
C LYS A 552 8.51 -7.93 -41.66
N CYS A 553 9.10 -7.40 -40.59
CA CYS A 553 8.30 -6.88 -39.47
C CYS A 553 7.50 -5.62 -39.84
N ALA A 554 7.92 -4.89 -40.87
CA ALA A 554 7.14 -3.82 -41.49
C ALA A 554 6.18 -4.34 -42.58
N ALA A 555 6.28 -5.62 -42.97
CA ALA A 555 5.56 -6.22 -44.08
C ALA A 555 5.14 -7.66 -43.76
N GLN A 556 4.36 -7.85 -42.69
CA GLN A 556 3.36 -8.90 -42.66
C GLN A 556 1.97 -8.28 -42.40
N PRO A 557 0.95 -8.75 -43.13
CA PRO A 557 -0.32 -8.06 -43.25
C PRO A 557 -1.18 -8.36 -42.03
N LEU A 558 -1.49 -7.33 -41.24
CA LEU A 558 -2.70 -7.37 -40.43
C LEU A 558 -3.88 -7.51 -41.40
N TYR A 559 -4.57 -8.64 -41.32
CA TYR A 559 -5.83 -8.85 -42.00
C TYR A 559 -6.77 -7.66 -41.76
N ASN A 560 -7.29 -7.12 -42.87
CA ASN A 560 -8.45 -6.25 -42.99
C ASN A 560 -8.51 -4.98 -42.12
N VAL A 561 -7.62 -4.02 -42.40
CA VAL A 561 -7.99 -2.59 -42.26
C VAL A 561 -7.67 -1.90 -43.59
N PRO A 562 -8.62 -1.24 -44.27
CA PRO A 562 -8.37 -0.60 -45.55
C PRO A 562 -7.25 0.44 -45.41
N ASN A 563 -6.34 0.49 -46.40
CA ASN A 563 -5.19 1.40 -46.51
C ASN A 563 -5.52 2.90 -46.34
N LEU A 564 -6.80 3.30 -46.25
CA LEU A 564 -7.19 4.62 -45.80
C LEU A 564 -6.78 4.88 -44.34
N PHE A 565 -7.02 3.93 -43.42
CA PHE A 565 -6.94 4.19 -41.98
C PHE A 565 -5.51 4.43 -41.48
N LEU A 566 -4.50 3.75 -42.06
CA LEU A 566 -3.09 3.94 -41.66
C LEU A 566 -2.54 5.32 -42.06
N SER A 567 -2.95 5.83 -43.23
CA SER A 567 -2.65 7.19 -43.66
C SER A 567 -3.37 8.22 -42.79
N TYR A 568 -4.62 7.94 -42.39
CA TYR A 568 -5.37 8.78 -41.44
C TYR A 568 -4.72 8.81 -40.05
N VAL A 569 -4.24 7.69 -39.50
CA VAL A 569 -3.64 7.64 -38.15
C VAL A 569 -2.27 8.31 -38.08
N SER A 570 -1.44 8.17 -39.12
CA SER A 570 -0.18 8.92 -39.25
C SER A 570 -0.42 10.43 -39.36
N ASN A 571 -1.41 10.84 -40.16
CA ASN A 571 -1.79 12.25 -40.28
C ASN A 571 -2.46 12.78 -39.01
N PHE A 572 -3.21 11.97 -38.26
CA PHE A 572 -3.74 12.36 -36.95
C PHE A 572 -2.64 12.58 -35.92
N GLY A 573 -1.59 11.75 -35.92
CA GLY A 573 -0.42 11.97 -35.07
C GLY A 573 0.23 13.32 -35.34
N LEU A 574 0.41 13.68 -36.60
CA LEU A 574 0.95 14.98 -37.02
C LEU A 574 0.00 16.14 -36.71
N VAL A 575 -1.32 15.97 -36.90
CA VAL A 575 -2.33 16.99 -36.59
C VAL A 575 -2.45 17.20 -35.08
N ILE A 576 -2.39 16.14 -34.28
CA ILE A 576 -2.40 16.21 -32.81
C ILE A 576 -1.11 16.88 -32.33
N SER A 577 0.06 16.52 -32.86
CA SER A 577 1.31 17.19 -32.49
C SER A 577 1.30 18.66 -32.92
N ALA A 578 0.75 18.99 -34.09
CA ALA A 578 0.62 20.36 -34.56
C ALA A 578 -0.36 21.16 -33.69
N LEU A 579 -1.48 20.57 -33.27
CA LEU A 579 -2.47 21.17 -32.36
C LEU A 579 -1.90 21.38 -30.97
N ILE A 580 -1.10 20.45 -30.44
CA ILE A 580 -0.42 20.61 -29.14
C ILE A 580 0.62 21.73 -29.23
N VAL A 581 1.40 21.81 -30.31
CA VAL A 581 2.37 22.89 -30.52
C VAL A 581 1.66 24.23 -30.73
N LEU A 582 0.52 24.27 -31.42
CA LEU A 582 -0.31 25.47 -31.55
C LEU A 582 -0.92 25.90 -30.22
N ALA A 583 -1.45 24.97 -29.43
CA ALA A 583 -2.00 25.27 -28.11
C ALA A 583 -0.91 25.76 -27.16
N ALA A 584 0.27 25.14 -27.17
CA ALA A 584 1.42 25.56 -26.38
C ALA A 584 1.94 26.93 -26.82
N SER A 585 2.03 27.20 -28.12
CA SER A 585 2.47 28.51 -28.62
C SER A 585 1.45 29.62 -28.36
N VAL A 586 0.14 29.34 -28.48
CA VAL A 586 -0.92 30.29 -28.08
C VAL A 586 -0.90 30.54 -26.58
N TRP A 587 -0.71 29.49 -25.76
CA TRP A 587 -0.59 29.64 -24.31
C TRP A 587 0.63 30.51 -23.94
N VAL A 588 1.78 30.27 -24.55
CA VAL A 588 2.98 31.12 -24.38
C VAL A 588 2.73 32.55 -24.88
N PHE A 589 2.04 32.74 -26.01
CA PHE A 589 1.78 34.09 -26.53
C PHE A 589 0.81 34.87 -25.63
N VAL A 590 -0.22 34.23 -25.10
CA VAL A 590 -1.23 34.86 -24.23
C VAL A 590 -0.68 35.12 -22.82
N PHE A 591 0.10 34.20 -22.27
CA PHE A 591 0.58 34.30 -20.88
C PHE A 591 1.99 34.88 -20.74
N CYS A 592 2.88 34.70 -21.71
CA CYS A 592 4.23 35.27 -21.68
C CYS A 592 4.35 36.60 -22.44
N PHE A 593 3.42 36.94 -23.34
CA PHE A 593 3.36 38.24 -24.02
C PHE A 593 1.97 38.89 -23.88
N PRO A 594 1.56 39.33 -22.68
CA PRO A 594 0.40 40.19 -22.55
C PRO A 594 0.66 41.46 -23.38
N GLN A 595 -0.14 41.67 -24.43
CA GLN A 595 -0.03 42.87 -25.24
C GLN A 595 -0.19 44.11 -24.35
N ARG A 596 0.92 44.80 -24.12
CA ARG A 596 0.93 46.22 -23.78
C ARG A 596 0.44 46.99 -25.00
N ASN A 597 -0.87 47.16 -25.13
CA ASN A 597 -1.43 48.30 -25.82
C ASN A 597 -2.04 49.24 -24.78
N ALA A 598 -1.23 50.22 -24.38
CA ALA A 598 -1.70 51.60 -24.32
C ALA A 598 -2.35 51.93 -25.68
N GLY A 599 -3.49 52.61 -25.82
CA GLY A 599 -4.21 53.52 -24.96
C GLY A 599 -4.56 54.73 -25.83
N GLN A 600 -5.84 55.09 -25.98
CA GLN A 600 -6.23 56.47 -26.31
C GLN A 600 -7.73 56.71 -26.06
N LYS A 601 -7.98 57.90 -25.49
CA LYS A 601 -9.21 58.44 -24.90
C LYS A 601 -10.18 59.03 -25.93
N ALA A 602 -11.42 59.21 -25.44
CA ALA A 602 -12.41 60.29 -25.64
C ALA A 602 -13.76 59.67 -26.08
N VAL A 603 -14.89 59.85 -25.39
CA VAL A 603 -15.41 60.97 -24.58
C VAL A 603 -15.99 60.46 -23.27
#